data_AF-A0A1V3WER0-F1
#
_entry.id   AF-A0A1V3WER0-F1
#
_cell.length_a   1.000
_cell.length_b   1.000
_cell.length_c   1.000
_cell.angle_alpha   90.00
_cell.angle_beta   90.00
_cell.angle_gamma   90.00
#
_symmetry.space_group_name_H-M   'P 1'
#
loop_
_entity.id
_entity.type
_entity.pdbx_description
1 polymer ?
#
loop_
_entity_poly.entity_id
_entity_poly.type
_entity_poly.pdbx_seq_one_letter_code
_entity_poly.pdbx_strand_id
1 'polypeptide(L)'
;MTPTDWIVHPNRSDIGPDKPGQNAHYRSVNRPRKPAIEPCLARVRLPRKLSDVADADGTVTFGGNDWWFVVGAARTFARAHVDSNVPPPFGFKRNGRWWWWDDTTSEESILDGPEGIEYVREYLAQLFPGCTVTISDTR
;
A
#
# COMPACT_ATOMS: atom_id res chain seq x y z
N MET A 1 34.61 -13.97 -47.37
CA MET A 1 34.15 -13.85 -45.98
C MET A 1 32.86 -14.63 -45.87
N THR A 2 32.88 -15.79 -45.22
CA THR A 2 31.68 -16.60 -44.99
C THR A 2 30.86 -15.96 -43.87
N PRO A 3 29.52 -15.87 -44.00
CA PRO A 3 28.69 -15.32 -42.93
C PRO A 3 28.77 -16.25 -41.73
N THR A 4 29.01 -15.69 -40.55
CA THR A 4 28.96 -16.44 -39.30
C THR A 4 27.49 -16.60 -38.91
N ASP A 5 26.93 -17.79 -39.12
CA ASP A 5 25.59 -18.10 -38.66
C ASP A 5 25.58 -18.15 -37.13
N TRP A 6 24.84 -17.22 -36.52
CA TRP A 6 24.64 -17.19 -35.08
C TRP A 6 23.65 -18.29 -34.69
N ILE A 7 24.14 -19.32 -33.99
CA ILE A 7 23.27 -20.34 -33.40
C ILE A 7 22.66 -19.76 -32.13
N VAL A 8 21.39 -19.34 -32.22
CA VAL A 8 20.62 -18.92 -31.05
C VAL A 8 20.21 -20.18 -30.27
N HIS A 9 20.77 -20.37 -29.08
CA HIS A 9 20.35 -21.44 -28.18
C HIS A 9 18.87 -21.25 -27.81
N PRO A 10 18.07 -22.34 -27.76
CA PRO A 10 16.66 -22.25 -27.41
C PRO A 10 16.52 -21.53 -26.06
N ASN A 11 15.65 -20.54 -26.03
CA ASN A 11 15.41 -19.74 -24.85
C ASN A 11 14.96 -20.66 -23.71
N ARG A 12 15.70 -20.71 -22.61
CA ARG A 12 15.33 -21.52 -21.43
C ARG A 12 13.96 -21.15 -20.85
N SER A 13 13.43 -20.00 -21.26
CA SER A 13 12.14 -19.46 -20.85
C SER A 13 11.04 -19.65 -21.90
N ASP A 14 11.32 -20.23 -23.07
CA ASP A 14 10.28 -20.53 -24.06
C ASP A 14 9.31 -21.58 -23.50
N ILE A 15 8.02 -21.41 -23.76
CA ILE A 15 6.98 -22.29 -23.22
C ILE A 15 6.84 -23.50 -24.16
N GLY A 16 7.31 -24.67 -23.72
CA GLY A 16 7.17 -25.93 -24.44
C GLY A 16 6.02 -26.83 -23.95
N PRO A 17 5.63 -27.85 -24.74
CA PRO A 17 4.68 -28.88 -24.33
C PRO A 17 5.25 -29.73 -23.19
N ASP A 18 4.37 -30.19 -22.30
CA ASP A 18 4.76 -30.99 -21.12
C ASP A 18 5.31 -32.37 -21.54
N LYS A 19 6.47 -32.75 -21.02
CA LYS A 19 7.15 -34.03 -21.32
C LYS A 19 7.67 -34.67 -20.03
N PRO A 20 7.57 -36.01 -19.88
CA PRO A 20 8.09 -36.71 -18.71
C PRO A 20 9.58 -36.41 -18.49
N GLY A 21 9.95 -35.91 -17.30
CA GLY A 21 11.34 -35.58 -16.94
C GLY A 21 11.82 -34.18 -17.35
N GLN A 22 10.98 -33.38 -18.00
CA GLN A 22 11.21 -31.94 -18.18
C GLN A 22 10.22 -31.20 -17.29
N ASN A 23 10.68 -30.78 -16.11
CA ASN A 23 9.84 -30.04 -15.17
C ASN A 23 9.30 -28.81 -15.89
N ALA A 24 7.99 -28.84 -16.15
CA ALA A 24 7.20 -27.83 -16.84
C ALA A 24 7.83 -26.43 -16.75
N HIS A 25 8.19 -25.91 -17.94
CA HIS A 25 8.39 -24.50 -18.23
C HIS A 25 7.58 -23.63 -17.27
N TYR A 26 8.26 -22.83 -16.45
CA TYR A 26 7.73 -22.09 -15.30
C TYR A 26 6.34 -21.49 -15.60
N ARG A 27 5.28 -22.23 -15.28
CA ARG A 27 3.90 -21.73 -15.42
C ARG A 27 3.60 -20.95 -14.16
N SER A 28 3.54 -19.62 -14.27
CA SER A 28 2.79 -18.83 -13.29
C SER A 28 1.33 -19.23 -13.43
N VAL A 29 0.92 -20.26 -12.70
CA VAL A 29 -0.50 -20.59 -12.56
C VAL A 29 -1.10 -19.34 -11.90
N ASN A 30 -1.92 -18.60 -12.64
CA ASN A 30 -2.73 -17.49 -12.12
C ASN A 30 -3.75 -18.08 -11.16
N ARG A 31 -3.28 -18.54 -10.00
CA ARG A 31 -4.13 -18.91 -8.89
C ARG A 31 -4.52 -17.58 -8.27
N PRO A 32 -5.82 -17.21 -8.29
CA PRO A 32 -6.23 -16.01 -7.58
C PRO A 32 -5.77 -16.16 -6.13
N ARG A 33 -4.85 -15.28 -5.70
CA ARG A 33 -4.46 -15.20 -4.30
C ARG A 33 -5.71 -14.79 -3.54
N LYS A 34 -6.00 -15.50 -2.44
CA LYS A 34 -7.01 -15.02 -1.50
C LYS A 34 -6.58 -13.62 -1.04
N PRO A 35 -7.52 -12.66 -0.91
CA PRO A 35 -7.21 -11.37 -0.32
C PRO A 35 -6.51 -11.57 1.01
N ALA A 36 -5.46 -10.79 1.26
CA ALA A 36 -4.85 -10.78 2.59
C ALA A 36 -5.92 -10.30 3.59
N ILE A 37 -6.01 -10.97 4.73
CA ILE A 37 -6.82 -10.47 5.85
C ILE A 37 -5.94 -9.46 6.55
N GLU A 38 -6.20 -8.19 6.29
CA GLU A 38 -5.44 -7.07 6.84
C GLU A 38 -6.19 -6.53 8.08
N PRO A 39 -5.56 -6.55 9.27
CA PRO A 39 -6.25 -6.19 10.51
C PRO A 39 -6.42 -4.68 10.69
N CYS A 40 -5.64 -3.84 9.99
CA CYS A 40 -5.81 -2.39 9.97
C CYS A 40 -6.29 -1.97 8.59
N LEU A 41 -7.48 -1.36 8.50
CA LEU A 41 -8.07 -0.89 7.24
C LEU A 41 -8.55 0.55 7.37
N ALA A 42 -8.14 1.39 6.42
CA ALA A 42 -8.69 2.73 6.20
C ALA A 42 -9.31 2.81 4.80
N ARG A 43 -10.62 2.99 4.75
CA ARG A 43 -11.39 3.14 3.50
C ARG A 43 -11.85 4.58 3.35
N VAL A 44 -11.48 5.21 2.24
CA VAL A 44 -11.76 6.61 1.96
C VAL A 44 -12.69 6.72 0.75
N ARG A 45 -13.81 7.42 0.90
CA ARG A 45 -14.69 7.76 -0.24
C ARG A 45 -14.15 8.97 -0.96
N LEU A 46 -13.76 8.80 -2.22
CA LEU A 46 -13.12 9.84 -3.01
C LEU A 46 -14.15 10.71 -3.75
N PRO A 47 -13.84 11.99 -4.01
CA PRO A 47 -14.64 12.83 -4.88
C PRO A 47 -14.60 12.31 -6.32
N ARG A 48 -15.67 12.55 -7.09
CA ARG A 48 -15.81 12.04 -8.47
C ARG A 48 -14.66 12.41 -9.40
N LYS A 49 -13.97 13.54 -9.17
CA LYS A 49 -12.79 13.96 -9.93
C LYS A 49 -11.59 13.00 -9.82
N LEU A 50 -11.59 12.13 -8.81
CA LEU A 50 -10.55 11.10 -8.59
C LEU A 50 -11.06 9.69 -8.94
N SER A 51 -12.11 9.58 -9.75
CA SER A 51 -12.65 8.28 -10.16
C SER A 51 -11.62 7.37 -10.82
N ASP A 52 -10.64 7.96 -11.52
CA ASP A 52 -9.63 7.22 -12.30
C ASP A 52 -8.61 6.51 -11.40
N VAL A 53 -8.54 6.90 -10.13
CA VAL A 53 -7.64 6.31 -9.11
C VAL A 53 -8.43 5.65 -7.96
N ALA A 54 -9.76 5.57 -8.11
CA ALA A 54 -10.65 4.92 -7.16
C ALA A 54 -10.99 3.50 -7.63
N ASP A 55 -11.38 2.66 -6.68
CA ASP A 55 -12.06 1.40 -6.93
C ASP A 55 -13.42 1.65 -7.60
N ALA A 56 -14.02 0.60 -8.16
CA ALA A 56 -15.29 0.67 -8.88
C ALA A 56 -16.46 1.26 -8.06
N ASP A 57 -16.38 1.20 -6.73
CA ASP A 57 -17.36 1.76 -5.80
C ASP A 57 -17.05 3.23 -5.38
N GLY A 58 -16.03 3.85 -5.98
CA GLY A 58 -15.62 5.22 -5.72
C GLY A 58 -14.83 5.39 -4.42
N THR A 59 -14.28 4.31 -3.88
CA THR A 59 -13.44 4.35 -2.67
C THR A 59 -12.00 3.97 -2.98
N VAL A 60 -11.10 4.25 -2.04
CA VAL A 60 -9.77 3.66 -2.00
C VAL A 60 -9.59 3.04 -0.62
N THR A 61 -9.06 1.82 -0.57
CA THR A 61 -8.83 1.11 0.68
C THR A 61 -7.33 0.94 0.90
N PHE A 62 -6.84 1.46 2.02
CA PHE A 62 -5.48 1.25 2.51
C PHE A 62 -5.54 0.21 3.61
N GLY A 63 -4.79 -0.88 3.46
CA GLY A 63 -4.80 -1.94 4.45
C GLY A 63 -3.41 -2.52 4.68
N GLY A 64 -3.21 -3.04 5.89
CA GLY A 64 -1.94 -3.61 6.31
C GLY A 64 -2.00 -4.24 7.70
N ASN A 65 -0.87 -4.77 8.15
CA ASN A 65 -0.72 -5.40 9.46
C ASN A 65 -0.61 -4.40 10.63
N ASP A 66 -0.32 -3.14 10.32
CA ASP A 66 -0.15 -2.08 11.30
C ASP A 66 -0.56 -0.72 10.73
N TRP A 67 -0.83 0.23 11.62
CA TRP A 67 -1.22 1.58 11.24
C TRP A 67 -0.09 2.38 10.59
N TRP A 68 1.19 2.06 10.86
CA TRP A 68 2.33 2.73 10.22
C TRP A 68 2.30 2.56 8.71
N PHE A 69 2.04 1.33 8.25
CA PHE A 69 1.89 1.03 6.84
C PHE A 69 0.71 1.78 6.24
N VAL A 70 -0.46 1.70 6.89
CA VAL A 70 -1.71 2.29 6.38
C VAL A 70 -1.58 3.81 6.23
N VAL A 71 -1.12 4.52 7.26
CA VAL A 71 -0.98 5.98 7.22
C VAL A 71 0.13 6.43 6.26
N GLY A 72 1.20 5.63 6.09
CA GLY A 72 2.26 5.89 5.12
C GLY A 72 1.78 5.76 3.67
N ALA A 73 1.03 4.69 3.37
CA ALA A 73 0.42 4.47 2.06
C ALA A 73 -0.60 5.58 1.75
N ALA A 74 -1.48 5.87 2.70
CA ALA A 74 -2.48 6.93 2.59
C ALA A 74 -1.85 8.31 2.31
N ARG A 75 -0.78 8.66 3.05
CA ARG A 75 -0.05 9.91 2.83
C ARG A 75 0.55 10.00 1.43
N THR A 76 1.16 8.91 0.98
CA THR A 76 1.78 8.85 -0.35
C THR A 76 0.73 9.02 -1.44
N PHE A 77 -0.42 8.36 -1.31
CA PHE A 77 -1.54 8.51 -2.22
C PHE A 77 -2.09 9.94 -2.21
N ALA A 78 -2.34 10.52 -1.03
CA ALA A 78 -2.82 11.89 -0.90
C ALA A 78 -1.87 12.89 -1.59
N ARG A 79 -0.56 12.74 -1.37
CA ARG A 79 0.46 13.58 -2.02
C ARG A 79 0.46 13.47 -3.55
N ALA A 80 0.23 12.27 -4.07
CA ALA A 80 0.29 12.01 -5.50
C ALA A 80 -0.99 12.43 -6.24
N HIS A 81 -2.15 12.32 -5.60
CA HIS A 81 -3.46 12.41 -6.28
C HIS A 81 -4.42 13.45 -5.71
N VAL A 82 -4.27 13.86 -4.45
CA VAL A 82 -5.22 14.77 -3.78
C VAL A 82 -4.66 16.19 -3.71
N ASP A 83 -3.53 16.35 -3.03
CA ASP A 83 -2.82 17.63 -2.87
C ASP A 83 -1.33 17.35 -2.62
N SER A 84 -0.43 18.07 -3.29
CA SER A 84 1.00 17.98 -3.03
C SER A 84 1.42 18.47 -1.63
N ASN A 85 0.63 19.37 -1.03
CA ASN A 85 0.84 19.93 0.29
C ASN A 85 0.09 19.13 1.37
N VAL A 86 0.56 17.91 1.60
CA VAL A 86 0.06 17.05 2.69
C VAL A 86 0.73 17.40 4.03
N PRO A 87 0.09 17.08 5.17
CA PRO A 87 0.71 17.13 6.48
C PRO A 87 2.08 16.41 6.55
N PRO A 88 2.89 16.71 7.59
CA PRO A 88 4.11 15.96 7.87
C PRO A 88 3.86 14.44 7.96
N PRO A 89 4.90 13.60 7.89
CA PRO A 89 4.75 12.18 8.17
C PRO A 89 4.05 11.95 9.52
N PHE A 90 3.17 10.93 9.58
CA PHE A 90 2.34 10.61 10.75
C PHE A 90 3.11 10.65 12.08
N GLY A 91 4.29 10.05 12.08
CA GLY A 91 5.26 10.21 13.15
C GLY A 91 6.58 9.55 12.80
N PHE A 92 7.60 9.85 13.61
CA PHE A 92 8.91 9.20 13.51
C PHE A 92 9.64 9.29 14.85
N LYS A 93 10.56 8.36 15.07
CA LYS A 93 11.40 8.37 16.28
C LYS A 93 12.73 9.05 15.99
N ARG A 94 13.09 10.05 16.80
CA ARG A 94 14.38 10.75 16.73
C ARG A 94 14.93 10.96 18.13
N ASN A 95 16.19 10.55 18.34
CA ASN A 95 16.88 10.65 19.64
C ASN A 95 16.08 10.04 20.80
N GLY A 96 15.46 8.87 20.57
CA GLY A 96 14.69 8.16 21.60
C GLY A 96 13.26 8.69 21.83
N ARG A 97 12.90 9.85 21.27
CA ARG A 97 11.58 10.47 21.42
C ARG A 97 10.77 10.36 20.13
N TRP A 98 9.46 10.16 20.24
CA TRP A 98 8.54 10.23 19.12
C TRP A 98 8.19 11.68 18.81
N TRP A 99 8.13 11.98 17.51
CA TRP A 99 7.66 13.23 16.93
C TRP A 99 6.47 12.92 16.04
N TRP A 100 5.41 13.68 16.19
CA TRP A 100 4.15 13.43 15.50
C TRP A 100 3.80 14.53 14.51
N TRP A 101 2.82 14.28 13.66
CA TRP A 101 2.43 15.15 12.56
C TRP A 101 1.85 16.50 13.00
N ASP A 102 1.41 16.61 14.25
CA ASP A 102 0.83 17.79 14.89
C ASP A 102 1.83 18.59 15.76
N ASP A 103 3.14 18.37 15.53
CA ASP A 103 4.25 18.94 16.31
C ASP A 103 4.31 18.51 17.79
N THR A 104 3.49 17.56 18.22
CA THR A 104 3.60 16.96 19.55
C THR A 104 4.71 15.91 19.61
N THR A 105 5.10 15.55 20.83
CA THR A 105 6.14 14.55 21.08
C THR A 105 5.80 13.70 22.30
N SER A 106 6.21 12.43 22.27
CA SER A 106 5.97 11.48 23.37
C SER A 106 7.16 10.54 23.57
N GLU A 107 7.25 9.91 24.74
CA GLU A 107 8.27 8.90 25.03
C GLU A 107 7.91 7.55 24.38
N GLU A 108 6.63 7.18 24.46
CA GLU A 108 6.06 5.97 23.88
C GLU A 108 5.28 6.27 22.59
N SER A 109 4.99 5.24 21.79
CA SER A 109 4.22 5.40 20.57
C SER A 109 2.75 5.64 20.90
N ILE A 110 2.12 6.67 20.32
CA ILE A 110 0.67 6.92 20.46
C ILE A 110 -0.15 5.73 19.95
N LEU A 111 0.38 4.98 18.98
CA LEU A 111 -0.29 3.77 18.44
C LEU A 111 -0.36 2.60 19.43
N ASP A 112 0.46 2.61 20.48
CA ASP A 112 0.44 1.57 21.52
C ASP A 112 -0.57 1.90 22.63
N GLY A 113 -1.06 3.15 22.66
CA GLY A 113 -2.05 3.63 23.63
C GLY A 113 -3.50 3.47 23.16
N PRO A 114 -4.48 3.62 24.07
CA PRO A 114 -5.90 3.50 23.75
C PRO A 114 -6.41 4.58 22.77
N GLU A 115 -5.70 5.70 22.66
CA GLU A 115 -6.06 6.82 21.79
C GLU A 115 -5.46 6.72 20.38
N GLY A 116 -4.66 5.67 20.09
CA GLY A 116 -3.93 5.54 18.83
C GLY A 116 -4.82 5.56 17.59
N ILE A 117 -6.01 4.95 17.65
CA ILE A 117 -6.95 4.89 16.53
C ILE A 117 -7.60 6.25 16.25
N GLU A 118 -7.94 6.99 17.30
CA GLU A 118 -8.47 8.36 17.14
C GLU A 118 -7.42 9.25 16.49
N TYR A 119 -6.17 9.14 16.92
CA TYR A 119 -5.06 9.90 16.36
C TYR A 119 -4.81 9.58 14.87
N VAL A 120 -4.93 8.31 14.48
CA VAL A 120 -4.92 7.90 13.06
C VAL A 120 -6.09 8.52 12.29
N ARG A 121 -7.28 8.54 12.89
CA ARG A 121 -8.48 9.11 12.25
C ARG A 121 -8.32 10.60 11.97
N GLU A 122 -7.80 11.35 12.93
CA GLU A 122 -7.52 12.77 12.78
C GLU A 122 -6.51 13.03 11.65
N TYR A 123 -5.42 12.27 11.64
CA TYR A 123 -4.42 12.39 10.58
C TYR A 123 -5.00 12.08 9.18
N LEU A 124 -5.80 11.01 9.05
CA LEU A 124 -6.45 10.68 7.78
C LEU A 124 -7.47 11.74 7.36
N ALA A 125 -8.16 12.38 8.30
CA ALA A 125 -9.06 13.49 8.00
C ALA A 125 -8.31 14.72 7.44
N GLN A 126 -7.09 14.98 7.91
CA GLN A 126 -6.23 16.02 7.35
C GLN A 126 -5.71 15.67 5.95
N LEU A 127 -5.43 14.39 5.69
CA LEU A 127 -4.99 13.92 4.37
C LEU A 127 -6.10 13.97 3.31
N PHE A 128 -7.35 13.74 3.71
CA PHE A 128 -8.49 13.66 2.80
C PHE A 128 -9.60 14.63 3.21
N PRO A 129 -9.36 15.95 3.10
CA PRO A 129 -10.32 16.95 3.54
C PRO A 129 -11.64 16.81 2.78
N GLY A 130 -12.75 16.76 3.53
CA GLY A 130 -14.10 16.61 2.98
C GLY A 130 -14.44 15.20 2.45
N CYS A 131 -13.56 14.21 2.61
CA CYS A 131 -13.84 12.82 2.28
C CYS A 131 -14.36 12.07 3.52
N THR A 132 -15.21 11.06 3.29
CA THR A 132 -15.62 10.14 4.36
C THR A 132 -14.54 9.08 4.54
N VAL A 133 -13.97 9.00 5.76
CA VAL A 133 -12.98 7.99 6.15
C VAL A 133 -13.63 6.99 7.10
N THR A 134 -13.55 5.71 6.77
CA THR A 134 -13.96 4.60 7.63
C THR A 134 -12.74 3.81 8.04
N ILE A 135 -12.58 3.58 9.35
CA ILE A 135 -11.45 2.87 9.93
C ILE A 135 -11.97 1.59 10.57
N SER A 136 -11.25 0.50 10.36
CA SER A 136 -11.44 -0.76 11.06
C SER A 136 -10.10 -1.24 11.62
N ASP A 137 -10.09 -1.59 12.90
CA ASP A 137 -8.98 -2.30 13.56
C ASP A 137 -9.53 -3.61 14.13
N THR A 138 -8.92 -4.73 13.78
CA THR A 138 -9.29 -6.06 14.28
C THR A 138 -8.13 -6.76 15.00
N ARG A 139 -7.13 -6.01 15.46
CA ARG A 139 -6.01 -6.52 16.25
C ARG A 139 -6.41 -6.82 17.70
#